data_AF-B0C2Z3-F1
#
_entry.id   AF-B0C2Z3-F1
#
_cell.length_a   1.000
_cell.length_b   1.000
_cell.length_c   1.000
_cell.angle_alpha   90.00
_cell.angle_beta   90.00
_cell.angle_gamma   90.00
#
_symmetry.space_group_name_H-M   'P 1'
#
loop_
_entity.id
_entity.type
_entity.pdbx_description
1 polymer ?
#
loop_
_entity_poly.entity_id
_entity_poly.type
_entity_poly.pdbx_seq_one_letter_code
_entity_poly.pdbx_strand_id
1 'polypeptide(L)'
;MPVYQSHYEELLATYSNHHHAVELLRQHRPYFEKIPSIRRSRDSVITIPLPVVQVRCRIPQSELKSSDSPYELITLPCDLALLMCDPEWKIKTGVEILVFIHRPQEDFSHLVGRWRQTQVALSRGYTWEMPQQFQHIFNEGAEKMYPLFVLFEETSERIKRGLKGAFLPYVIQNVDIAAEERSETSGVAATPEAKPDVE
;
A
#
# COMPACT_ATOMS: atom_id res chain seq x y z
N MET A 1 19.80 4.02 11.48
CA MET A 1 20.29 3.35 10.27
C MET A 1 19.46 3.83 9.09
N PRO A 2 19.92 3.79 7.83
CA PRO A 2 19.05 4.14 6.71
C PRO A 2 17.92 3.11 6.57
N VAL A 3 16.76 3.53 6.07
CA VAL A 3 15.71 2.59 5.66
C VAL A 3 16.20 1.83 4.43
N TYR A 4 16.23 0.49 4.49
CA TYR A 4 16.65 -0.36 3.39
C TYR A 4 15.48 -0.72 2.48
N GLN A 5 15.77 -1.05 1.21
CA GLN A 5 14.75 -1.47 0.25
C GLN A 5 13.99 -2.71 0.74
N SER A 6 14.69 -3.67 1.34
CA SER A 6 14.09 -4.87 1.93
C SER A 6 13.05 -4.54 3.01
N HIS A 7 13.29 -3.53 3.87
CA HIS A 7 12.30 -3.09 4.86
C HIS A 7 11.01 -2.59 4.20
N TYR A 8 11.14 -1.82 3.11
CA TYR A 8 9.99 -1.32 2.36
C TYR A 8 9.22 -2.46 1.69
N GLU A 9 9.92 -3.37 1.01
CA GLU A 9 9.30 -4.52 0.32
C GLU A 9 8.60 -5.45 1.33
N GLU A 10 9.19 -5.68 2.50
CA GLU A 10 8.60 -6.52 3.56
C GLU A 10 7.28 -5.94 4.05
N LEU A 11 7.22 -4.63 4.32
CA LEU A 11 5.96 -3.98 4.71
C LEU A 11 4.94 -3.96 3.57
N LEU A 12 5.38 -3.74 2.34
CA LEU A 12 4.48 -3.77 1.18
C LEU A 12 3.86 -5.17 0.99
N ALA A 13 4.68 -6.22 1.09
CA ALA A 13 4.22 -7.61 1.01
C ALA A 13 3.29 -7.96 2.19
N THR A 14 3.69 -7.60 3.41
CA THR A 14 2.91 -7.82 4.63
C THR A 14 1.54 -7.19 4.52
N TYR A 15 1.47 -5.89 4.20
CA TYR A 15 0.19 -5.17 4.14
C TYR A 15 -0.60 -5.40 2.87
N SER A 16 -0.05 -6.06 1.85
CA SER A 16 -0.85 -6.59 0.73
C SER A 16 -1.84 -7.67 1.21
N ASN A 17 -1.55 -8.31 2.34
CA ASN A 17 -2.49 -9.20 3.01
C ASN A 17 -3.54 -8.39 3.78
N HIS A 18 -4.82 -8.67 3.54
CA HIS A 18 -5.94 -7.95 4.16
C HIS A 18 -5.92 -8.04 5.69
N HIS A 19 -5.43 -9.15 6.26
CA HIS A 19 -5.36 -9.32 7.71
C HIS A 19 -4.43 -8.28 8.33
N HIS A 20 -3.22 -8.17 7.81
CA HIS A 20 -2.22 -7.22 8.29
C HIS A 20 -2.60 -5.78 7.93
N ALA A 21 -3.28 -5.54 6.80
CA ALA A 21 -3.84 -4.22 6.50
C ALA A 21 -4.84 -3.75 7.58
N VAL A 22 -5.70 -4.64 8.09
CA VAL A 22 -6.61 -4.33 9.20
C VAL A 22 -5.84 -4.09 10.51
N GLU A 23 -4.77 -4.86 10.76
CA GLU A 23 -3.90 -4.65 11.93
C GLU A 23 -3.18 -3.30 11.89
N LEU A 24 -2.73 -2.88 10.70
CA LEU A 24 -2.19 -1.54 10.47
C LEU A 24 -3.19 -0.47 10.87
N LEU A 25 -4.46 -0.60 10.44
CA LEU A 25 -5.51 0.34 10.81
C LEU A 25 -5.76 0.36 12.32
N ARG A 26 -5.67 -0.78 13.02
CA ARG A 26 -5.84 -0.87 14.47
C ARG A 26 -4.83 0.01 15.24
N GLN A 27 -3.64 0.23 14.69
CA GLN A 27 -2.64 1.14 15.27
C GLN A 27 -3.05 2.62 15.16
N HIS A 28 -3.97 2.96 14.25
CA HIS A 28 -4.55 4.29 14.12
C HIS A 28 -6.08 4.25 14.31
N ARG A 29 -6.50 4.30 15.58
CA ARG A 29 -7.90 4.17 16.00
C ARG A 29 -8.93 4.98 15.18
N PRO A 30 -8.70 6.26 14.84
CA PRO A 30 -9.68 7.03 14.05
C PRO A 30 -9.98 6.46 12.65
N TYR A 31 -9.05 5.65 12.11
CA TYR A 31 -9.22 4.98 10.83
C TYR A 31 -9.77 3.57 11.00
N PHE A 32 -9.37 2.86 12.05
CA PHE A 32 -9.96 1.58 12.42
C PHE A 32 -11.48 1.68 12.64
N GLU A 33 -11.94 2.76 13.27
CA GLU A 33 -13.37 3.02 13.50
C GLU A 33 -14.17 3.29 12.22
N LYS A 34 -13.51 3.41 11.06
CA LYS A 34 -14.18 3.55 9.75
C LYS A 34 -14.51 2.21 9.11
N ILE A 35 -14.02 1.09 9.66
CA ILE A 35 -14.31 -0.24 9.14
C ILE A 35 -15.79 -0.56 9.40
N PRO A 36 -16.62 -0.80 8.37
CA PRO A 36 -18.06 -0.98 8.52
C PRO A 36 -18.44 -2.14 9.45
N SER A 37 -17.68 -3.25 9.40
CA SER A 37 -17.86 -4.36 10.33
C SER A 37 -16.53 -4.94 10.81
N ILE A 38 -16.25 -4.73 12.11
CA ILE A 38 -15.05 -5.29 12.76
C ILE A 38 -15.14 -6.82 12.87
N ARG A 39 -16.35 -7.37 13.07
CA ARG A 39 -16.56 -8.82 13.22
C ARG A 39 -16.29 -9.58 11.92
N ARG A 40 -16.47 -8.93 10.77
CA ARG A 40 -16.16 -9.45 9.43
C ARG A 40 -15.16 -8.55 8.73
N SER A 41 -14.08 -8.22 9.42
CA SER A 41 -13.06 -7.30 8.90
C SER A 41 -12.44 -7.77 7.58
N ARG A 42 -12.34 -9.09 7.37
CA ARG A 42 -11.87 -9.70 6.12
C ARG A 42 -12.73 -9.32 4.90
N ASP A 43 -14.03 -9.20 5.11
CA ASP A 43 -14.99 -8.87 4.06
C ASP A 43 -15.29 -7.36 4.02
N SER A 44 -14.77 -6.61 5.01
CA SER A 44 -15.04 -5.18 5.17
C SER A 44 -13.92 -4.27 4.67
N VAL A 45 -12.78 -4.83 4.28
CA VAL A 45 -11.64 -4.08 3.76
C VAL A 45 -11.04 -4.83 2.57
N ILE A 46 -11.03 -4.19 1.41
CA ILE A 46 -10.32 -4.67 0.23
C ILE A 46 -8.97 -3.96 0.18
N THR A 47 -7.90 -4.75 0.07
CA THR A 47 -6.55 -4.23 -0.09
C THR A 47 -6.13 -4.34 -1.54
N ILE A 48 -5.71 -3.23 -2.14
CA ILE A 48 -5.17 -3.17 -3.49
C ILE A 48 -3.73 -2.64 -3.42
N PRO A 49 -2.72 -3.50 -3.55
CA PRO A 49 -1.33 -3.06 -3.63
C PRO A 49 -1.03 -2.40 -4.98
N LEU A 50 -0.16 -1.39 -4.95
CA LEU A 50 0.31 -0.63 -6.11
C LEU A 50 -0.84 -0.26 -7.06
N PRO A 51 -1.87 0.45 -6.55
CA PRO A 51 -3.16 0.40 -7.16
C PRO A 51 -3.21 1.21 -8.46
N VAL A 52 -3.97 0.68 -9.41
CA VAL A 52 -4.20 1.27 -10.74
C VAL A 52 -5.65 1.76 -10.80
N VAL A 53 -5.84 2.93 -11.38
CA VAL A 53 -7.16 3.51 -11.61
C VAL A 53 -7.31 3.93 -13.06
N GLN A 54 -8.54 3.83 -13.53
CA GLN A 54 -8.96 4.49 -14.75
C GLN A 54 -9.49 5.88 -14.39
N VAL A 55 -8.94 6.92 -15.02
CA VAL A 55 -9.31 8.33 -14.80
C VAL A 55 -9.69 8.99 -16.11
N ARG A 56 -10.47 10.07 -16.05
CA ARG A 56 -10.76 10.87 -17.25
C ARG A 56 -9.49 11.58 -17.74
N CYS A 57 -9.26 11.52 -19.05
CA CYS A 57 -8.14 12.17 -19.72
C CYS A 57 -8.14 13.70 -19.47
N ARG A 58 -6.95 14.29 -19.39
CA ARG A 58 -6.77 15.76 -19.26
C ARG A 58 -7.12 16.55 -20.53
N ILE A 59 -7.11 15.87 -21.66
CA ILE A 59 -7.15 16.48 -22.98
C ILE A 59 -8.58 16.96 -23.26
N PRO A 60 -8.78 18.21 -23.74
CA PRO A 60 -10.09 18.68 -24.16
C PRO A 60 -10.68 17.75 -25.22
N GLN A 61 -11.97 17.48 -25.15
CA GLN A 61 -12.66 16.59 -26.12
C GLN A 61 -12.48 17.03 -27.58
N SER A 62 -12.17 18.31 -27.82
CA SER A 62 -11.88 18.85 -29.16
C SER A 62 -10.56 18.37 -29.76
N GLU A 63 -9.61 17.92 -28.94
CA GLU A 63 -8.29 17.43 -29.37
C GLU A 63 -8.20 15.90 -29.37
N LEU A 64 -9.20 15.21 -28.79
CA LEU A 64 -9.28 13.75 -28.85
C LEU A 64 -9.61 13.31 -30.28
N LYS A 65 -8.80 12.42 -30.84
CA LYS A 65 -9.17 11.75 -32.09
C LYS A 65 -10.35 10.83 -31.81
N SER A 66 -11.17 10.56 -32.82
CA SER A 66 -12.35 9.69 -32.70
C SER A 66 -12.04 8.25 -32.24
N SER A 67 -10.77 7.83 -32.28
CA SER A 67 -10.28 6.53 -31.79
C SER A 67 -9.80 6.53 -30.33
N ASP A 68 -9.64 7.69 -29.71
CA ASP A 68 -9.01 7.79 -28.39
C ASP A 68 -10.04 7.57 -27.29
N SER A 69 -9.69 6.71 -26.32
CA SER A 69 -10.50 6.52 -25.12
C SER A 69 -10.54 7.82 -24.31
N PRO A 70 -11.72 8.27 -23.84
CA PRO A 70 -11.83 9.43 -22.96
C PRO A 70 -11.26 9.15 -21.55
N TYR A 71 -10.80 7.92 -21.30
CA TYR A 71 -10.20 7.48 -20.06
C TYR A 71 -8.80 6.91 -20.27
N GLU A 72 -7.91 7.17 -19.33
CA GLU A 72 -6.55 6.65 -19.24
C GLU A 72 -6.38 5.81 -17.97
N LEU A 73 -5.57 4.75 -18.05
CA LEU A 73 -5.15 3.97 -16.89
C LEU A 73 -3.86 4.56 -16.32
N ILE A 74 -3.85 4.84 -15.02
CA ILE A 74 -2.69 5.37 -14.32
C ILE A 74 -2.43 4.56 -13.06
N THR A 75 -1.15 4.35 -12.76
CA THR A 75 -0.71 3.86 -11.45
C THR A 75 -0.71 5.03 -10.48
N LEU A 76 -1.34 4.86 -9.33
CA LEU A 76 -1.29 5.89 -8.30
C LEU A 76 0.06 5.89 -7.58
N PRO A 77 0.57 7.06 -7.19
CA PRO A 77 1.79 7.15 -6.38
C PRO A 77 1.56 6.79 -4.90
N CYS A 78 0.64 5.88 -4.58
CA CYS A 78 0.48 5.30 -3.24
C CYS A 78 0.83 3.82 -3.26
N ASP A 79 1.15 3.25 -2.10
CA ASP A 79 1.64 1.87 -2.02
C ASP A 79 0.48 0.88 -1.88
N LEU A 80 -0.54 1.24 -1.10
CA LEU A 80 -1.77 0.44 -0.97
C LEU A 80 -3.02 1.34 -0.97
N ALA A 81 -4.11 0.84 -1.53
CA ALA A 81 -5.45 1.37 -1.32
C ALA A 81 -6.28 0.39 -0.49
N LEU A 82 -6.87 0.88 0.60
CA LEU A 82 -7.78 0.13 1.46
C LEU A 82 -9.20 0.65 1.25
N LEU A 83 -10.03 -0.15 0.57
CA LEU A 83 -11.41 0.21 0.26
C LEU A 83 -12.34 -0.36 1.34
N MET A 84 -13.05 0.52 2.04
CA MET A 84 -14.02 0.10 3.06
C MET A 84 -15.26 -0.47 2.40
N CYS A 85 -15.63 -1.69 2.77
CA CYS A 85 -16.75 -2.42 2.21
C CYS A 85 -17.74 -2.83 3.29
N ASP A 86 -19.01 -2.84 2.94
CA ASP A 86 -20.04 -3.47 3.74
C ASP A 86 -20.03 -4.98 3.41
N PRO A 87 -19.78 -5.85 4.38
CA PRO A 87 -19.64 -7.29 4.13
C PRO A 87 -20.98 -8.00 3.89
N GLU A 88 -22.11 -7.40 4.27
CA GLU A 88 -23.43 -7.96 4.05
C GLU A 88 -23.90 -7.67 2.63
N TRP A 89 -23.71 -6.42 2.20
CA TRP A 89 -24.15 -5.96 0.88
C TRP A 89 -23.09 -6.12 -0.21
N LYS A 90 -21.84 -6.41 0.15
CA LYS A 90 -20.67 -6.48 -0.76
C LYS A 90 -20.53 -5.23 -1.61
N ILE A 91 -20.81 -4.08 -1.01
CA ILE A 91 -20.67 -2.76 -1.64
C ILE A 91 -19.60 -1.94 -0.92
N LYS A 92 -18.99 -1.02 -1.66
CA LYS A 92 -18.08 -0.04 -1.09
C LYS A 92 -18.86 1.04 -0.34
N THR A 93 -18.35 1.46 0.81
CA THR A 93 -19.01 2.42 1.72
C THR A 93 -18.57 3.88 1.53
N GLY A 94 -17.84 4.17 0.46
CA GLY A 94 -17.40 5.54 0.11
C GLY A 94 -16.17 6.04 0.88
N VAL A 95 -15.66 5.29 1.86
CA VAL A 95 -14.41 5.61 2.56
C VAL A 95 -13.24 4.80 1.99
N GLU A 96 -12.14 5.49 1.75
CA GLU A 96 -10.87 4.89 1.32
C GLU A 96 -9.72 5.39 2.18
N ILE A 97 -8.78 4.49 2.46
CA ILE A 97 -7.52 4.83 3.12
C ILE A 97 -6.39 4.50 2.16
N LEU A 98 -5.61 5.52 1.80
CA LEU A 98 -4.46 5.38 0.92
C LEU A 98 -3.19 5.37 1.77
N VAL A 99 -2.41 4.29 1.65
CA VAL A 99 -1.26 4.03 2.48
C VAL A 99 0.02 4.41 1.73
N PHE A 100 0.91 5.11 2.43
CA PHE A 100 2.20 5.57 1.93
C PHE A 100 3.30 5.08 2.88
N ILE A 101 3.99 4.01 2.47
CA ILE A 101 5.15 3.47 3.17
C ILE A 101 6.37 4.30 2.77
N HIS A 102 7.13 4.77 3.77
CA HIS A 102 8.35 5.54 3.55
C HIS A 102 9.35 4.71 2.71
N ARG A 103 9.81 5.25 1.59
CA ARG A 103 10.78 4.56 0.71
C ARG A 103 12.22 4.90 1.12
N PRO A 104 13.21 4.05 0.79
CA PRO A 104 14.61 4.40 0.98
C PRO A 104 14.97 5.72 0.30
N GLN A 105 15.75 6.55 0.99
CA GLN A 105 16.21 7.86 0.50
C GLN A 105 15.07 8.84 0.16
N GLU A 106 13.84 8.54 0.56
CA GLU A 106 12.70 9.43 0.36
C GLU A 106 12.74 10.57 1.37
N ASP A 107 12.57 11.80 0.88
CA ASP A 107 12.48 12.99 1.73
C ASP A 107 11.02 13.33 2.03
N PHE A 108 10.81 14.18 3.05
CA PHE A 108 9.47 14.62 3.47
C PHE A 108 8.62 15.17 2.30
N SER A 109 9.22 16.00 1.44
CA SER A 109 8.54 16.58 0.28
C SER A 109 8.13 15.53 -0.75
N HIS A 110 8.94 14.49 -0.95
CA HIS A 110 8.63 13.38 -1.84
C HIS A 110 7.48 12.54 -1.26
N LEU A 111 7.56 12.17 0.02
CA LEU A 111 6.54 11.38 0.70
C LEU A 111 5.16 12.06 0.71
N VAL A 112 5.11 13.35 1.08
CA VAL A 112 3.85 14.12 1.03
C VAL A 112 3.44 14.45 -0.41
N GLY A 113 4.42 14.64 -1.30
CA GLY A 113 4.21 14.87 -2.72
C GLY A 113 3.42 13.74 -3.37
N ARG A 114 3.74 12.49 -3.03
CA ARG A 114 2.97 11.30 -3.44
C ARG A 114 1.49 11.41 -3.08
N TRP A 115 1.19 11.74 -1.82
CA TRP A 115 -0.20 11.98 -1.40
C TRP A 115 -0.89 13.07 -2.22
N ARG A 116 -0.24 14.22 -2.43
CA ARG A 116 -0.82 15.32 -3.23
C ARG A 116 -1.05 14.92 -4.68
N GLN A 117 -0.12 14.20 -5.29
CA GLN A 117 -0.25 13.69 -6.65
C GLN A 117 -1.42 12.70 -6.76
N THR A 118 -1.58 11.80 -5.79
CA THR A 118 -2.73 10.90 -5.72
C THR A 118 -4.04 11.69 -5.64
N GLN A 119 -4.14 12.71 -4.78
CA GLN A 119 -5.34 13.54 -4.69
C GLN A 119 -5.69 14.23 -6.01
N VAL A 120 -4.67 14.80 -6.69
CA VAL A 120 -4.86 15.45 -8.00
C VAL A 120 -5.30 14.45 -9.06
N ALA A 121 -4.69 13.27 -9.10
CA ALA A 121 -5.05 12.20 -10.02
C ALA A 121 -6.54 11.79 -9.84
N LEU A 122 -6.97 11.58 -8.60
CA LEU A 122 -8.30 11.09 -8.25
C LEU A 122 -9.41 12.16 -8.31
N SER A 123 -9.05 13.45 -8.40
CA SER A 123 -10.02 14.57 -8.43
C SER A 123 -10.98 14.60 -9.64
N ARG A 124 -10.80 13.71 -10.62
CA ARG A 124 -11.49 13.76 -11.94
C ARG A 124 -12.64 12.78 -12.07
N GLY A 125 -12.95 12.07 -11.00
CA GLY A 125 -13.67 10.81 -11.09
C GLY A 125 -12.74 9.71 -11.56
N TYR A 126 -12.84 8.57 -10.90
CA TYR A 126 -11.98 7.43 -11.14
C TYR A 126 -12.72 6.14 -10.83
N THR A 127 -12.29 5.07 -11.47
CA THR A 127 -12.71 3.69 -11.16
C THR A 127 -11.46 2.87 -10.85
N TRP A 128 -11.56 2.00 -9.85
CA TRP A 128 -10.45 1.11 -9.50
C TRP A 128 -10.36 -0.06 -10.46
N GLU A 129 -9.13 -0.41 -10.87
CA GLU A 129 -8.86 -1.74 -11.42
C GLU A 129 -8.92 -2.75 -10.28
N MET A 130 -10.08 -3.39 -10.12
CA MET A 130 -10.35 -4.27 -8.99
C MET A 130 -9.60 -5.60 -9.13
N PRO A 131 -9.05 -6.14 -8.03
CA PRO A 131 -8.56 -7.51 -8.00
C PRO A 131 -9.65 -8.48 -8.45
N GLN A 132 -9.27 -9.56 -9.13
CA GLN A 132 -10.20 -10.51 -9.77
C GLN A 132 -11.33 -10.98 -8.84
N GLN A 133 -10.99 -11.31 -7.59
CA GLN A 133 -11.95 -11.78 -6.58
C GLN A 133 -12.99 -10.72 -6.14
N PHE A 134 -12.76 -9.44 -6.45
CA PHE A 134 -13.62 -8.31 -6.06
C PHE A 134 -14.19 -7.55 -7.27
N GLN A 135 -14.10 -8.08 -8.50
CA GLN A 135 -14.65 -7.44 -9.70
C GLN A 135 -16.17 -7.19 -9.66
N HIS A 136 -16.89 -7.94 -8.84
CA HIS A 136 -18.33 -7.79 -8.64
C HIS A 136 -18.70 -6.59 -7.75
N ILE A 137 -17.72 -5.97 -7.09
CA ILE A 137 -17.93 -4.85 -6.17
C ILE A 137 -17.83 -3.55 -6.95
N PHE A 138 -18.74 -2.63 -6.66
CA PHE A 138 -18.74 -1.30 -7.28
C PHE A 138 -17.44 -0.54 -6.98
N ASN A 139 -16.77 -0.09 -8.04
CA ASN A 139 -15.38 0.36 -8.01
C ASN A 139 -15.20 1.86 -8.31
N GLU A 140 -16.29 2.62 -8.50
CA GLU A 140 -16.23 4.06 -8.77
C GLU A 140 -15.99 4.85 -7.49
N GLY A 141 -14.97 5.72 -7.52
CA GLY A 141 -14.77 6.88 -6.65
C GLY A 141 -14.86 6.66 -5.13
N ALA A 142 -14.54 7.70 -4.37
CA ALA A 142 -14.84 7.72 -2.95
C ALA A 142 -15.45 9.05 -2.55
N GLU A 143 -16.29 8.99 -1.52
CA GLU A 143 -16.78 10.18 -0.84
C GLU A 143 -15.64 10.84 -0.05
N LYS A 144 -14.81 10.02 0.61
CA LYS A 144 -13.71 10.51 1.44
C LYS A 144 -12.47 9.61 1.32
N MET A 145 -11.36 10.25 1.00
CA MET A 145 -10.03 9.64 0.97
C MET A 145 -9.19 10.14 2.15
N TYR A 146 -8.53 9.21 2.82
CA TYR A 146 -7.69 9.48 3.98
C TYR A 146 -6.27 8.95 3.74
N PRO A 147 -5.21 9.77 3.94
CA PRO A 147 -3.86 9.26 3.86
C PRO A 147 -3.47 8.58 5.18
N LEU A 148 -2.70 7.50 5.12
CA LEU A 148 -1.99 6.90 6.25
C LEU A 148 -0.52 6.72 5.89
N PHE A 149 0.38 7.34 6.64
CA PHE A 149 1.82 7.20 6.40
C PHE A 149 2.40 6.11 7.29
N VAL A 150 3.20 5.21 6.73
CA VAL A 150 3.87 4.13 7.46
C VAL A 150 5.36 4.43 7.46
N LEU A 151 5.90 4.66 8.66
CA LEU A 151 7.29 5.02 8.87
C LEU A 151 8.02 3.87 9.57
N PHE A 152 9.33 3.89 9.47
CA PHE A 152 10.22 3.04 10.25
C PHE A 152 10.74 3.80 11.48
N GLU A 153 11.18 3.09 12.52
CA GLU A 153 11.81 3.70 13.69
C GLU A 153 12.97 4.64 13.30
N GLU A 154 13.75 4.21 12.31
CA GLU A 154 14.91 4.91 11.78
C GLU A 154 14.59 6.04 10.81
N THR A 155 13.31 6.24 10.48
CA THR A 155 12.88 7.37 9.65
C THR A 155 13.32 8.67 10.29
N SER A 156 13.86 9.59 9.48
CA SER A 156 14.43 10.85 9.99
C SER A 156 13.40 11.66 10.80
N GLU A 157 13.87 12.27 11.89
CA GLU A 157 13.04 13.16 12.72
C GLU A 157 12.46 14.34 11.94
N ARG A 158 13.14 14.75 10.85
CA ARG A 158 12.63 15.78 9.93
C ARG A 158 11.30 15.37 9.30
N ILE A 159 11.18 14.11 8.83
CA ILE A 159 9.94 13.58 8.24
C ILE A 159 8.85 13.48 9.31
N LYS A 160 9.16 12.89 10.46
CA LYS A 160 8.21 12.74 11.59
C LYS A 160 7.67 14.11 12.04
N ARG A 161 8.55 15.09 12.22
CA ARG A 161 8.19 16.47 12.57
C ARG A 161 7.34 17.13 11.48
N GLY A 162 7.67 16.91 10.20
CA GLY A 162 6.91 17.43 9.07
C GLY A 162 5.48 16.88 9.03
N LEU A 163 5.31 15.57 9.16
CA LEU A 163 3.99 14.92 9.18
C LEU A 163 3.15 15.38 10.38
N LYS A 164 3.77 15.46 11.57
CA LYS A 164 3.13 15.99 12.78
C LYS A 164 2.69 17.44 12.59
N GLY A 165 3.55 18.30 12.04
CA GLY A 165 3.23 19.70 11.78
C GLY A 165 2.15 19.91 10.71
N ALA A 166 2.03 18.98 9.77
CA ALA A 166 0.99 18.98 8.73
C ALA A 166 -0.32 18.29 9.18
N PHE A 167 -0.39 17.80 10.43
CA PHE A 167 -1.51 16.99 10.94
C PHE A 167 -1.82 15.77 10.07
N LEU A 168 -0.79 15.17 9.47
CA LEU A 168 -0.92 13.95 8.67
C LEU A 168 -0.68 12.73 9.56
N PRO A 169 -1.59 11.74 9.57
CA PRO A 169 -1.48 10.62 10.48
C PRO A 169 -0.44 9.63 9.98
N TYR A 170 0.36 9.16 10.91
CA TYR A 170 1.38 8.16 10.63
C TYR A 170 1.45 7.13 11.75
N VAL A 171 1.96 5.95 11.40
CA VAL A 171 2.31 4.87 12.32
C VAL A 171 3.77 4.49 12.11
N ILE A 172 4.40 3.96 13.16
CA ILE A 172 5.79 3.51 13.12
C ILE A 172 5.80 1.99 13.20
N GLN A 173 6.47 1.35 12.25
CA GLN A 173 6.70 -0.10 12.23
C GLN A 173 8.16 -0.41 12.53
N ASN A 174 8.34 -1.59 13.11
CA ASN A 174 9.65 -2.20 13.31
C ASN A 174 9.70 -3.46 12.43
N VAL A 175 10.76 -3.60 11.64
CA VAL A 175 10.98 -4.74 10.75
C VAL A 175 12.28 -5.41 11.16
N ASP A 176 12.18 -6.53 11.88
CA ASP A 176 13.34 -7.33 12.28
C ASP A 176 13.79 -8.24 11.11
N ILE A 177 14.67 -7.75 10.22
CA ILE A 177 15.23 -8.53 9.08
C ILE A 177 16.27 -9.58 9.52
N ALA A 178 16.62 -9.66 10.81
CA ALA A 178 17.69 -10.54 11.30
C ALA A 178 17.47 -12.06 11.09
N ALA A 179 16.34 -12.48 10.52
CA ALA A 179 16.03 -13.89 10.25
C ALA A 179 16.48 -14.40 8.86
N GLU A 180 16.72 -13.53 7.87
CA GLU A 180 16.96 -14.01 6.48
C GLU A 180 18.44 -14.29 6.16
N GLU A 181 19.39 -13.62 6.81
CA GLU A 181 20.83 -13.86 6.57
C GLU A 181 21.36 -15.17 7.22
N ARG A 182 20.60 -15.81 8.11
CA ARG A 182 21.00 -17.10 8.72
C ARG A 182 20.63 -18.34 7.90
N SER A 183 19.69 -18.23 6.96
CA SER A 183 19.23 -19.38 6.17
C SER A 183 20.09 -19.70 4.94
N GLU A 184 20.89 -18.75 4.44
CA GLU A 184 21.66 -18.93 3.21
C GLU A 184 23.12 -19.36 3.43
N THR A 185 23.62 -19.37 4.67
CA THR A 185 25.03 -19.73 4.98
C THR A 185 25.22 -21.14 5.55
N SER A 186 24.16 -21.93 5.75
CA SER A 186 24.24 -23.29 6.31
C SER A 186 24.10 -24.42 5.27
N GLY A 187 24.27 -24.11 3.98
CA GLY A 187 24.06 -25.05 2.87
C GLY A 187 25.31 -25.40 2.06
N VAL A 188 26.49 -25.56 2.66
CA VAL A 188 27.62 -26.24 2.00
C VAL A 188 28.16 -27.30 2.96
N ALA A 189 27.43 -28.41 3.05
CA ALA A 189 27.91 -29.60 3.72
C ALA A 189 29.06 -30.20 2.91
N ALA A 190 30.20 -30.34 3.58
CA ALA A 190 31.42 -30.96 3.07
C ALA A 190 31.16 -32.38 2.53
N THR A 191 31.61 -32.61 1.30
CA THR A 191 31.76 -33.95 0.71
C THR A 191 32.80 -34.74 1.53
N PRO A 192 32.51 -35.94 2.04
CA PRO A 192 33.55 -36.78 2.61
C PRO A 192 34.30 -37.51 1.49
N GLU A 193 35.63 -37.34 1.48
CA GLU A 193 36.57 -38.13 0.69
C GLU A 193 36.44 -39.61 1.02
N ALA A 194 36.28 -40.44 -0.02
CA ALA A 194 36.27 -41.89 0.07
C ALA A 194 37.51 -42.47 -0.59
N LYS A 195 38.33 -43.18 0.20
CA LYS A 195 39.16 -44.39 -0.09
C LYS A 195 40.25 -44.53 0.98
N PRO A 196 40.91 -45.69 1.15
CA PRO A 196 40.74 -46.99 0.49
C PRO A 196 40.53 -48.14 1.51
N ASP A 197 40.25 -49.36 1.05
CA ASP A 197 40.71 -50.55 1.79
C ASP A 197 41.19 -51.63 0.82
N VAL A 198 42.34 -52.18 1.21
CA VAL A 198 43.13 -53.25 0.61
C VAL A 198 42.97 -54.46 1.53
N GLU A 199 42.50 -55.59 1.00
CA GLU A 199 43.02 -56.95 1.22
C GLU A 199 42.29 -57.95 0.30
#